data_AF-A0A5K8AKX8-F1
#
_entry.id   AF-A0A5K8AKX8-F1
#
_cell.length_a   1.000
_cell.length_b   1.000
_cell.length_c   1.000
_cell.angle_alpha   90.00
_cell.angle_beta   90.00
_cell.angle_gamma   90.00
#
_symmetry.space_group_name_H-M   'P 1'
#
loop_
_entity.id
_entity.type
_entity.pdbx_description
1 polymer ?
#
loop_
_entity_poly.entity_id
_entity_poly.type
_entity_poly.pdbx_seq_one_letter_code
_entity_poly.pdbx_strand_id
1 'polypeptide(L)'
;MPASGTWENDDEIADVFINFVSFGYGQGIWGKPLKSAYKKNLEGVDITMHSRSSNIFKSLDTDGVFSELGGLALAVKRVKGSYPDVVLSNQADPDNAFVEDIETAIGKELRSRYLNPKWIEGMKKENYAGAREMNRFTEHLWGWKVVTPFAVDGTEWQQIYEVYIQDKYGMQLKEFFDKNNPWARESLAARMLEADRKG
;
A
#
# COMPACT_ATOMS: atom_id res chain seq x y z
N MET A 1 7.68 -7.31 3.89
CA MET A 1 6.74 -6.35 4.52
C MET A 1 5.56 -7.04 5.23
N PRO A 2 4.88 -8.08 4.67
CA PRO A 2 3.79 -8.77 5.37
C PRO A 2 4.21 -9.56 6.63
N ALA A 3 5.49 -9.91 6.75
CA ALA A 3 6.06 -10.55 7.93
C ALA A 3 6.54 -9.49 8.94
N SER A 4 5.62 -8.79 9.59
CA SER A 4 5.95 -7.68 10.53
C SER A 4 6.77 -8.11 11.75
N GLY A 5 6.89 -9.41 12.00
CA GLY A 5 7.75 -10.00 13.04
C GLY A 5 9.16 -10.37 12.60
N THR A 6 9.59 -10.05 11.37
CA THR A 6 10.93 -10.41 10.86
C THR A 6 11.86 -9.22 10.69
N TRP A 7 11.46 -8.03 11.12
CA TRP A 7 12.24 -6.80 11.04
C TRP A 7 11.92 -5.91 12.24
N GLU A 8 12.93 -5.21 12.76
CA GLU A 8 12.78 -4.38 13.95
C GLU A 8 12.58 -2.90 13.61
N ASN A 9 13.17 -2.43 12.51
CA ASN A 9 13.06 -1.06 12.04
C ASN A 9 12.93 -0.98 10.51
N ASP A 10 12.60 0.21 10.02
CA ASP A 10 12.38 0.48 8.60
C ASP A 10 13.68 0.57 7.78
N ASP A 11 14.83 0.80 8.41
CA ASP A 11 16.14 0.76 7.73
C ASP A 11 16.44 -0.64 7.17
N GLU A 12 16.07 -1.71 7.88
CA GLU A 12 16.22 -3.09 7.39
C GLU A 12 15.44 -3.32 6.09
N ILE A 13 14.22 -2.78 6.02
CA ILE A 13 13.36 -2.86 4.84
C ILE A 13 13.97 -2.05 3.68
N ALA A 14 14.46 -0.85 3.97
CA ALA A 14 15.14 0.01 3.00
C ALA A 14 16.38 -0.68 2.40
N ASP A 15 17.20 -1.30 3.25
CA ASP A 15 18.42 -1.99 2.80
C ASP A 15 18.09 -3.24 1.96
N VAL A 16 17.00 -3.97 2.28
CA VAL A 16 16.49 -5.06 1.42
C VAL A 16 16.07 -4.52 0.05
N PHE A 17 15.29 -3.44 0.00
CA PHE A 17 14.87 -2.82 -1.26
C PHE A 17 16.10 -2.41 -2.09
N ILE A 18 17.03 -1.66 -1.50
CA ILE A 18 18.27 -1.20 -2.17
C ILE A 18 19.05 -2.40 -2.72
N ASN A 19 19.20 -3.48 -1.95
CA ASN A 19 19.90 -4.68 -2.40
C ASN A 19 19.23 -5.33 -3.62
N PHE A 20 17.90 -5.30 -3.68
CA PHE A 20 17.12 -5.93 -4.75
C PHE A 20 17.16 -5.12 -6.05
N VAL A 21 17.21 -3.79 -5.98
CA VAL A 21 17.07 -2.91 -7.16
C VAL A 21 18.37 -2.27 -7.65
N SER A 22 19.49 -2.43 -6.94
CA SER A 22 20.77 -1.76 -7.26
C SER A 22 21.55 -2.40 -8.42
N PHE A 23 20.90 -2.62 -9.56
CA PHE A 23 21.50 -3.19 -10.77
C PHE A 23 21.42 -2.21 -11.94
N GLY A 24 22.57 -1.92 -12.55
CA GLY A 24 22.66 -1.05 -13.72
C GLY A 24 22.31 -1.77 -15.02
N TYR A 25 21.61 -1.07 -15.88
CA TYR A 25 21.30 -1.45 -17.25
C TYR A 25 21.56 -0.26 -18.18
N GLY A 26 22.10 -0.51 -19.38
CA GLY A 26 22.42 0.54 -20.34
C GLY A 26 23.31 0.04 -21.47
N GLN A 27 23.85 0.95 -22.27
CA GLN A 27 24.74 0.60 -23.38
C GLN A 27 26.00 -0.10 -22.85
N GLY A 28 26.14 -1.41 -23.14
CA GLY A 28 27.25 -2.23 -22.67
C GLY A 28 27.17 -2.65 -21.19
N ILE A 29 26.04 -2.41 -20.50
CA ILE A 29 25.83 -2.79 -19.10
C ILE A 29 24.54 -3.61 -19.00
N TRP A 30 24.64 -4.83 -18.44
CA TRP A 30 23.50 -5.73 -18.27
C TRP A 30 23.48 -6.32 -16.86
N GLY A 31 22.62 -5.80 -15.99
CA GLY A 31 22.45 -6.31 -14.64
C GLY A 31 23.70 -6.18 -13.76
N LYS A 32 24.52 -5.14 -13.95
CA LYS A 32 25.74 -4.95 -13.16
C LYS A 32 25.38 -4.47 -11.74
N PRO A 33 25.86 -5.10 -10.65
CA PRO A 33 25.65 -4.55 -9.31
C PRO A 33 26.30 -3.17 -9.17
N LEU A 34 25.50 -2.15 -8.82
CA LEU A 34 25.93 -0.75 -8.73
C LEU A 34 25.43 -0.07 -7.43
N LYS A 35 25.40 -0.80 -6.31
CA LYS A 35 24.85 -0.32 -5.02
C LYS A 35 25.38 1.04 -4.57
N SER A 36 26.69 1.28 -4.65
CA SER A 36 27.27 2.57 -4.25
C SER A 36 26.82 3.73 -5.15
N ALA A 37 26.74 3.50 -6.47
CA ALA A 37 26.26 4.50 -7.41
C ALA A 37 24.76 4.75 -7.27
N TYR A 38 23.98 3.71 -7.02
CA TYR A 38 22.54 3.82 -6.74
C TYR A 38 22.29 4.64 -5.48
N LYS A 39 22.98 4.34 -4.36
CA LYS A 39 22.90 5.15 -3.14
C LYS A 39 23.29 6.61 -3.41
N LYS A 40 24.36 6.86 -4.16
CA LYS A 40 24.76 8.23 -4.51
C LYS A 40 23.70 8.99 -5.31
N ASN A 41 22.96 8.31 -6.19
CA ASN A 41 21.85 8.90 -6.94
C ASN A 41 20.68 9.26 -6.01
N LEU A 42 20.33 8.37 -5.06
CA LEU A 42 19.23 8.60 -4.11
C LEU A 42 19.42 9.86 -3.24
N GLU A 43 20.66 10.29 -2.99
CA GLU A 43 20.95 11.53 -2.24
C GLU A 43 20.32 12.77 -2.88
N GLY A 44 20.16 12.78 -4.21
CA GLY A 44 19.61 13.91 -4.97
C GLY A 44 18.13 13.78 -5.33
N VAL A 45 17.42 12.79 -4.80
CA VAL A 45 16.00 12.58 -5.12
C VAL A 45 15.13 13.44 -4.21
N ASP A 46 14.32 14.31 -4.82
CA ASP A 46 13.33 15.14 -4.14
C ASP A 46 11.90 14.62 -4.29
N ILE A 47 11.61 13.91 -5.38
CA ILE A 47 10.27 13.36 -5.68
C ILE A 47 10.42 11.91 -6.12
N THR A 48 9.57 11.02 -5.59
CA THR A 48 9.37 9.67 -6.12
C THR A 48 7.97 9.57 -6.71
N MET A 49 7.86 8.88 -7.85
CA MET A 49 6.62 8.83 -8.62
C MET A 49 6.37 7.44 -9.18
N HIS A 50 5.09 7.04 -9.18
CA HIS A 50 4.58 5.88 -9.92
C HIS A 50 3.41 6.30 -10.80
N SER A 51 3.29 5.70 -11.98
CA SER A 51 2.23 6.01 -12.92
C SER A 51 1.14 4.94 -12.88
N ARG A 52 -0.12 5.38 -12.82
CA ARG A 52 -1.29 4.50 -12.90
C ARG A 52 -2.12 4.85 -14.13
N SER A 53 -2.33 3.90 -15.03
CA SER A 53 -3.20 4.05 -16.22
C SER A 53 -4.47 3.20 -16.17
N SER A 54 -4.70 2.44 -15.08
CA SER A 54 -5.84 1.53 -14.95
C SER A 54 -6.97 2.14 -14.13
N ASN A 55 -8.21 1.93 -14.54
CA ASN A 55 -9.40 2.19 -13.70
C ASN A 55 -9.70 1.03 -12.73
N ILE A 56 -9.09 -0.13 -12.96
CA ILE A 56 -9.30 -1.34 -12.15
C ILE A 56 -8.25 -1.40 -11.05
N PHE A 57 -6.96 -1.43 -11.43
CA PHE A 57 -5.84 -1.49 -10.49
C PHE A 57 -5.46 -0.10 -10.01
N LYS A 58 -5.45 0.05 -8.69
CA LYS A 58 -5.13 1.25 -7.93
C LYS A 58 -4.00 0.97 -6.93
N SER A 59 -3.80 1.84 -5.94
CA SER A 59 -2.66 1.79 -5.03
C SER A 59 -2.79 0.73 -3.93
N LEU A 60 -4.00 0.22 -3.66
CA LEU A 60 -4.26 -0.80 -2.63
C LEU A 60 -4.78 -2.13 -3.19
N ASP A 61 -4.84 -2.31 -4.52
CA ASP A 61 -5.27 -3.59 -5.13
C ASP A 61 -4.17 -4.65 -5.14
N THR A 62 -2.92 -4.21 -5.24
CA THR A 62 -1.74 -5.08 -5.29
C THR A 62 -0.65 -4.57 -4.36
N ASP A 63 0.26 -5.45 -4.03
CA ASP A 63 1.45 -5.15 -3.24
C ASP A 63 2.54 -4.41 -4.02
N GLY A 64 2.48 -4.48 -5.35
CA GLY A 64 3.49 -3.88 -6.23
C GLY A 64 3.67 -2.38 -6.01
N VAL A 65 2.58 -1.62 -5.86
CA VAL A 65 2.68 -0.15 -5.80
C VAL A 65 3.42 0.32 -4.54
N PHE A 66 3.07 -0.18 -3.35
CA PHE A 66 3.80 0.19 -2.13
C PHE A 66 5.22 -0.41 -2.12
N SER A 67 5.39 -1.62 -2.66
CA SER A 67 6.69 -2.29 -2.68
C SER A 67 7.69 -1.54 -3.57
N GLU A 68 7.24 -0.99 -4.69
CA GLU A 68 8.06 -0.24 -5.65
C GLU A 68 8.18 1.24 -5.25
N LEU A 69 7.06 1.97 -5.22
CA LEU A 69 7.06 3.42 -4.97
C LEU A 69 7.40 3.74 -3.51
N GLY A 70 6.72 3.05 -2.59
CA GLY A 70 6.98 3.20 -1.16
C GLY A 70 8.37 2.69 -0.77
N GLY A 71 8.79 1.54 -1.32
CA GLY A 71 10.15 1.03 -1.15
C GLY A 71 11.23 2.01 -1.64
N LEU A 72 11.00 2.67 -2.79
CA LEU A 72 11.88 3.72 -3.28
C LEU A 72 11.90 4.94 -2.35
N ALA A 73 10.74 5.40 -1.88
CA ALA A 73 10.66 6.51 -0.93
C ALA A 73 11.41 6.21 0.37
N LEU A 74 11.27 4.99 0.89
CA LEU A 74 11.97 4.54 2.08
C LEU A 74 13.49 4.42 1.86
N ALA A 75 13.92 3.98 0.67
CA ALA A 75 15.33 3.95 0.29
C ALA A 75 15.94 5.36 0.20
N VAL A 76 15.19 6.34 -0.34
CA VAL A 76 15.61 7.75 -0.31
C VAL A 76 15.74 8.24 1.13
N LYS A 77 14.73 7.99 1.98
CA LYS A 77 14.78 8.34 3.42
C LYS A 77 16.00 7.75 4.11
N ARG A 78 16.33 6.49 3.84
CA ARG A 78 17.51 5.80 4.39
C ARG A 78 18.83 6.48 4.03
N VAL A 79 18.94 7.02 2.82
CA VAL A 79 20.19 7.63 2.31
C VAL A 79 20.26 9.12 2.62
N LYS A 80 19.18 9.85 2.39
CA LYS A 80 19.08 11.32 2.50
C LYS A 80 18.72 11.79 3.92
N GLY A 81 18.15 10.92 4.74
CA GLY A 81 17.70 11.20 6.10
C GLY A 81 16.28 11.79 6.20
N SER A 82 15.62 12.06 5.07
CA SER A 82 14.25 12.58 4.99
C SER A 82 13.51 11.96 3.82
N TYR A 83 12.18 11.84 3.94
CA TYR A 83 11.35 11.37 2.85
C TYR A 83 11.32 12.38 1.69
N PRO A 84 11.32 11.91 0.42
CA PRO A 84 10.95 12.74 -0.71
C PRO A 84 9.44 12.97 -0.75
N ASP A 85 8.98 13.89 -1.60
CA ASP A 85 7.56 13.93 -1.97
C ASP A 85 7.20 12.65 -2.72
N VAL A 86 6.11 12.00 -2.32
CA VAL A 86 5.68 10.73 -2.91
C VAL A 86 4.36 10.95 -3.65
N VAL A 87 4.41 10.86 -4.97
CA VAL A 87 3.28 11.24 -5.83
C VAL A 87 2.86 10.11 -6.77
N LEU A 88 1.59 10.12 -7.15
CA LEU A 88 1.04 9.24 -8.16
C LEU A 88 0.70 10.06 -9.41
N SER A 89 1.24 9.67 -10.57
CA SER A 89 0.79 10.17 -11.86
C SER A 89 -0.43 9.37 -12.31
N ASN A 90 -1.62 9.92 -12.12
CA ASN A 90 -2.87 9.32 -12.54
C ASN A 90 -3.16 9.62 -14.01
N GLN A 91 -3.13 8.57 -14.83
CA GLN A 91 -3.32 8.57 -16.28
C GLN A 91 -4.48 7.64 -16.67
N ALA A 92 -5.39 7.33 -15.74
CA ALA A 92 -6.52 6.43 -16.01
C ALA A 92 -7.57 7.05 -16.95
N ASP A 93 -7.55 8.37 -17.09
CA ASP A 93 -8.24 9.14 -18.12
C ASP A 93 -7.18 9.78 -19.03
N PRO A 94 -7.07 9.37 -20.31
CA PRO A 94 -6.06 9.88 -21.22
C PRO A 94 -6.23 11.37 -21.54
N ASP A 95 -7.44 11.92 -21.41
CA ASP A 95 -7.73 13.32 -21.71
C ASP A 95 -7.54 14.23 -20.48
N ASN A 96 -7.35 13.65 -19.28
CA ASN A 96 -7.24 14.37 -18.02
C ASN A 96 -6.24 13.70 -17.06
N ALA A 97 -4.99 13.57 -17.51
CA ALA A 97 -3.90 13.09 -16.66
C ALA A 97 -3.48 14.15 -15.63
N PHE A 98 -3.28 13.73 -14.37
CA PHE A 98 -2.86 14.62 -13.29
C PHE A 98 -1.93 13.91 -12.30
N VAL A 99 -1.18 14.70 -11.54
CA VAL A 99 -0.33 14.22 -10.45
C VAL A 99 -1.00 14.55 -9.12
N GLU A 100 -1.00 13.61 -8.19
CA GLU A 100 -1.54 13.80 -6.83
C GLU A 100 -0.62 13.17 -5.78
N ASP A 101 -0.63 13.71 -4.57
CA ASP A 101 0.09 13.14 -3.43
C ASP A 101 -0.45 11.76 -3.09
N ILE A 102 0.44 10.87 -2.63
CA ILE A 102 0.06 9.48 -2.33
C ILE A 102 -1.01 9.38 -1.24
N GLU A 103 -0.96 10.25 -0.23
CA GLU A 103 -1.96 10.33 0.85
C GLU A 103 -3.35 10.65 0.27
N THR A 104 -3.40 11.63 -0.64
CA THR A 104 -4.63 12.01 -1.34
C THR A 104 -5.17 10.85 -2.18
N ALA A 105 -4.30 10.15 -2.91
CA ALA A 105 -4.68 8.99 -3.72
C ALA A 105 -5.25 7.85 -2.88
N ILE A 106 -4.57 7.47 -1.79
CA ILE A 106 -5.01 6.42 -0.85
C ILE A 106 -6.35 6.79 -0.20
N GLY A 107 -6.50 8.02 0.29
CA GLY A 107 -7.74 8.48 0.91
C GLY A 107 -8.93 8.49 -0.06
N LYS A 108 -8.73 8.93 -1.31
CA LYS A 108 -9.75 8.84 -2.38
C LYS A 108 -10.10 7.39 -2.70
N GLU A 109 -9.11 6.51 -2.75
CA GLU A 109 -9.29 5.10 -3.04
C GLU A 109 -10.11 4.39 -1.95
N LEU A 110 -9.75 4.57 -0.67
CA LEU A 110 -10.50 4.03 0.47
C LEU A 110 -11.98 4.45 0.41
N ARG A 111 -12.26 5.74 0.26
CA ARG A 111 -13.64 6.27 0.22
C ARG A 111 -14.42 5.83 -1.02
N SER A 112 -13.78 5.80 -2.18
CA SER A 112 -14.45 5.42 -3.43
C SER A 112 -14.72 3.91 -3.54
N ARG A 113 -13.93 3.09 -2.84
CA ARG A 113 -13.96 1.62 -2.96
C ARG A 113 -14.13 0.91 -1.62
N TYR A 114 -13.09 0.80 -0.80
CA TYR A 114 -13.08 -0.14 0.32
C TYR A 114 -14.02 0.23 1.47
N LEU A 115 -14.34 1.51 1.64
CA LEU A 115 -15.31 1.99 2.63
C LEU A 115 -16.70 2.22 2.02
N ASN A 116 -16.87 1.95 0.72
CA ASN A 116 -18.10 2.21 -0.01
C ASN A 116 -19.06 1.01 0.10
N PRO A 117 -20.28 1.18 0.65
CA PRO A 117 -21.23 0.08 0.80
C PRO A 117 -21.59 -0.59 -0.53
N LYS A 118 -21.58 0.13 -1.67
CA LYS A 118 -21.85 -0.47 -2.98
C LYS A 118 -20.76 -1.45 -3.43
N TRP A 119 -19.50 -1.14 -3.13
CA TRP A 119 -18.39 -2.04 -3.43
C TRP A 119 -18.46 -3.28 -2.53
N ILE A 120 -18.74 -3.06 -1.24
CA ILE A 120 -18.92 -4.16 -0.26
C ILE A 120 -20.06 -5.08 -0.70
N GLU A 121 -21.21 -4.53 -1.10
CA GLU A 121 -22.34 -5.30 -1.62
C GLU A 121 -21.96 -6.09 -2.88
N GLY A 122 -21.21 -5.48 -3.80
CA GLY A 122 -20.67 -6.16 -4.98
C GLY A 122 -19.81 -7.35 -4.59
N MET A 123 -18.87 -7.16 -3.67
CA MET A 123 -17.99 -8.22 -3.17
C MET A 123 -18.77 -9.33 -2.46
N LYS A 124 -19.84 -9.01 -1.71
CA LYS A 124 -20.67 -10.05 -1.07
C LYS A 124 -21.27 -11.05 -2.06
N LYS A 125 -21.50 -10.66 -3.33
CA LYS A 125 -22.03 -11.55 -4.38
C LYS A 125 -21.02 -12.63 -4.80
N GLU A 126 -19.74 -12.38 -4.54
CA GLU A 126 -18.62 -13.26 -4.89
C GLU A 126 -18.19 -14.19 -3.73
N ASN A 127 -18.96 -14.23 -2.62
CA ASN A 127 -18.77 -15.13 -1.49
C ASN A 127 -17.30 -15.16 -0.98
N TYR A 128 -16.63 -16.31 -1.05
CA TYR A 128 -15.25 -16.51 -0.58
C TYR A 128 -14.27 -15.52 -1.24
N ALA A 129 -14.39 -15.32 -2.55
CA ALA A 129 -13.47 -14.46 -3.30
C ALA A 129 -13.67 -12.99 -2.92
N GLY A 130 -14.91 -12.55 -2.78
CA GLY A 130 -15.21 -11.20 -2.31
C GLY A 130 -14.72 -10.94 -0.89
N ALA A 131 -14.94 -11.89 0.02
CA ALA A 131 -14.41 -11.82 1.39
C ALA A 131 -12.87 -11.75 1.40
N ARG A 132 -12.19 -12.49 0.50
CA ARG A 132 -10.73 -12.42 0.34
C ARG A 132 -10.28 -11.01 -0.08
N GLU A 133 -10.93 -10.40 -1.07
CA GLU A 133 -10.56 -9.05 -1.53
C GLU A 133 -10.88 -7.96 -0.50
N MET A 134 -11.96 -8.13 0.28
CA MET A 134 -12.27 -7.28 1.44
C MET A 134 -11.18 -7.32 2.52
N ASN A 135 -10.42 -8.40 2.64
CA ASN A 135 -9.27 -8.46 3.55
C ASN A 135 -7.99 -7.90 2.90
N ARG A 136 -7.70 -8.29 1.66
CA ARG A 136 -6.40 -8.01 1.00
C ARG A 136 -5.99 -6.55 0.97
N PHE A 137 -6.92 -5.61 0.81
CA PHE A 137 -6.54 -4.20 0.77
C PHE A 137 -5.94 -3.70 2.10
N THR A 138 -6.32 -4.30 3.23
CA THR A 138 -5.75 -3.94 4.54
C THR A 138 -4.29 -4.39 4.67
N GLU A 139 -3.94 -5.50 4.04
CA GLU A 139 -2.55 -5.96 3.92
C GLU A 139 -1.69 -4.97 3.13
N HIS A 140 -2.22 -4.42 2.04
CA HIS A 140 -1.52 -3.42 1.23
C HIS A 140 -1.48 -2.04 1.88
N LEU A 141 -2.56 -1.63 2.57
CA LEU A 141 -2.59 -0.40 3.35
C LEU A 141 -1.53 -0.41 4.46
N TRP A 142 -1.34 -1.56 5.11
CA TRP A 142 -0.24 -1.75 6.04
C TRP A 142 1.12 -1.64 5.38
N GLY A 143 1.29 -2.21 4.18
CA GLY A 143 2.49 -2.02 3.37
C GLY A 143 2.84 -0.54 3.21
N TRP A 144 1.85 0.29 2.84
CA TRP A 144 1.99 1.75 2.77
C TRP A 144 2.33 2.39 4.11
N LYS A 145 1.65 2.02 5.20
CA LYS A 145 1.97 2.51 6.56
C LYS A 145 3.44 2.27 6.94
N VAL A 146 3.99 1.12 6.57
CA VAL A 146 5.38 0.74 6.88
C VAL A 146 6.38 1.58 6.08
N VAL A 147 6.15 1.77 4.79
CA VAL A 147 7.14 2.42 3.91
C VAL A 147 7.01 3.94 3.83
N THR A 148 5.80 4.46 3.99
CA THR A 148 5.47 5.90 3.96
C THR A 148 4.46 6.20 5.07
N PRO A 149 4.90 6.26 6.34
CA PRO A 149 4.01 6.35 7.50
C PRO A 149 3.17 7.63 7.58
N PHE A 150 3.53 8.66 6.82
CA PHE A 150 2.74 9.90 6.69
C PHE A 150 1.54 9.75 5.74
N ALA A 151 1.51 8.72 4.88
CA ALA A 151 0.44 8.51 3.90
C ALA A 151 -0.77 7.74 4.46
N VAL A 152 -0.62 7.13 5.65
CA VAL A 152 -1.65 6.35 6.33
C VAL A 152 -1.55 6.61 7.83
N ASP A 153 -2.59 7.19 8.42
CA ASP A 153 -2.65 7.45 9.85
C ASP A 153 -3.74 6.61 10.56
N GLY A 154 -3.97 6.88 11.84
CA GLY A 154 -4.96 6.13 12.64
C GLY A 154 -6.40 6.30 12.16
N THR A 155 -6.69 7.38 11.43
CA THR A 155 -8.02 7.72 10.89
C THR A 155 -8.46 6.71 9.85
N GLU A 156 -7.59 6.32 8.92
CA GLU A 156 -7.93 5.30 7.91
C GLU A 156 -8.26 3.96 8.58
N TRP A 157 -7.45 3.54 9.54
CA TRP A 157 -7.67 2.29 10.30
C TRP A 157 -8.95 2.33 11.11
N GLN A 158 -9.24 3.46 11.77
CA GLN A 158 -10.48 3.66 12.50
C GLN A 158 -11.70 3.55 11.59
N GLN A 159 -11.66 4.14 10.38
CA GLN A 159 -12.75 4.01 9.41
C GLN A 159 -12.94 2.56 8.94
N ILE A 160 -11.86 1.82 8.73
CA ILE A 160 -11.92 0.39 8.38
C ILE A 160 -12.55 -0.42 9.51
N TYR A 161 -12.15 -0.16 10.76
CA TYR A 161 -12.73 -0.79 11.94
C TYR A 161 -14.24 -0.52 12.03
N GLU A 162 -14.66 0.73 11.87
CA GLU A 162 -16.08 1.10 11.89
C GLU A 162 -16.87 0.35 10.81
N VAL A 163 -16.35 0.28 9.58
CA VAL A 163 -17.06 -0.35 8.47
C VAL A 163 -17.07 -1.87 8.60
N TYR A 164 -15.93 -2.52 8.83
CA TYR A 164 -15.80 -3.98 8.72
C TYR A 164 -16.01 -4.74 10.04
N ILE A 165 -15.78 -4.11 11.19
CA ILE A 165 -15.92 -4.75 12.51
C ILE A 165 -17.19 -4.29 13.22
N GLN A 166 -17.40 -2.98 13.30
CA GLN A 166 -18.63 -2.41 13.89
C GLN A 166 -19.83 -2.48 12.94
N ASP A 167 -19.60 -2.89 11.69
CA ASP A 167 -20.64 -3.00 10.66
C ASP A 167 -21.47 -1.71 10.57
N LYS A 168 -20.79 -0.57 10.40
CA LYS A 168 -21.38 0.78 10.34
C LYS A 168 -22.61 0.90 9.43
N TYR A 169 -22.71 0.05 8.41
CA TYR A 169 -23.80 0.06 7.44
C TYR A 169 -24.88 -1.02 7.69
N GLY A 170 -24.74 -1.85 8.73
CA GLY A 170 -25.69 -2.92 9.07
C GLY A 170 -25.82 -3.99 7.99
N MET A 171 -24.70 -4.34 7.34
CA MET A 171 -24.65 -5.24 6.20
C MET A 171 -24.47 -6.72 6.59
N GLN A 172 -24.51 -7.06 7.88
CA GLN A 172 -24.31 -8.42 8.40
C GLN A 172 -22.95 -8.97 7.97
N LEU A 173 -21.91 -8.14 8.08
CA LEU A 173 -20.57 -8.48 7.60
C LEU A 173 -19.97 -9.64 8.39
N LYS A 174 -20.21 -9.67 9.71
CA LYS A 174 -19.79 -10.78 10.57
C LYS A 174 -20.33 -12.11 10.04
N GLU A 175 -21.63 -12.22 9.84
CA GLU A 175 -22.28 -13.44 9.35
C GLU A 175 -21.80 -13.80 7.94
N PHE A 176 -21.61 -12.80 7.08
CA PHE A 176 -21.07 -12.99 5.74
C PHE A 176 -19.66 -13.60 5.77
N PHE A 177 -18.74 -13.04 6.57
CA PHE A 177 -17.39 -13.56 6.71
C PHE A 177 -17.38 -14.95 7.36
N ASP A 178 -18.08 -15.12 8.48
CA ASP A 178 -18.12 -16.39 9.22
C ASP A 178 -18.62 -17.54 8.31
N LYS A 179 -19.56 -17.26 7.40
CA LYS A 179 -20.07 -18.23 6.42
C LYS A 179 -19.12 -18.47 5.25
N ASN A 180 -18.55 -17.42 4.68
CA ASN A 180 -17.88 -17.51 3.37
C ASN A 180 -16.37 -17.58 3.45
N ASN A 181 -15.74 -16.90 4.41
CA ASN A 181 -14.29 -16.92 4.63
C ASN A 181 -13.96 -16.33 6.03
N PRO A 182 -14.04 -17.13 7.11
CA PRO A 182 -13.77 -16.64 8.46
C PRO A 182 -12.32 -16.14 8.63
N TRP A 183 -11.37 -16.79 7.95
CA TRP A 183 -9.95 -16.41 7.98
C TRP A 183 -9.69 -15.00 7.44
N ALA A 184 -10.48 -14.55 6.45
CA ALA A 184 -10.35 -13.19 5.94
C ALA A 184 -10.69 -12.14 7.01
N ARG A 185 -11.71 -12.40 7.84
CA ARG A 185 -12.09 -11.51 8.95
C ARG A 185 -11.08 -11.55 10.08
N GLU A 186 -10.55 -12.73 10.41
CA GLU A 186 -9.49 -12.89 11.40
C GLU A 186 -8.21 -12.15 10.96
N SER A 187 -7.80 -12.30 9.71
CA SER A 187 -6.66 -11.60 9.12
C SER A 187 -6.84 -10.08 9.15
N LEU A 188 -8.00 -9.59 8.74
CA LEU A 188 -8.33 -8.17 8.74
C LEU A 188 -8.27 -7.59 10.16
N ALA A 189 -8.86 -8.28 11.13
CA ALA A 189 -8.82 -7.89 12.55
C ALA A 189 -7.40 -7.94 13.12
N ALA A 190 -6.64 -9.00 12.85
CA ALA A 190 -5.26 -9.13 13.27
C ALA A 190 -4.39 -8.01 12.69
N ARG A 191 -4.63 -7.61 11.44
CA ARG A 191 -3.89 -6.51 10.82
C ARG A 191 -4.20 -5.16 11.47
N MET A 192 -5.45 -4.89 11.83
CA MET A 192 -5.78 -3.67 12.57
C MET A 192 -5.12 -3.63 13.96
N LEU A 193 -5.07 -4.75 14.67
CA LEU A 193 -4.37 -4.86 15.96
C LEU A 193 -2.86 -4.64 15.80
N GLU A 194 -2.26 -5.18 14.73
CA GLU A 194 -0.84 -4.97 14.44
C GLU A 194 -0.54 -3.50 14.11
N ALA A 195 -1.43 -2.84 13.37
CA ALA A 195 -1.30 -1.42 13.06
C ALA A 195 -1.34 -0.56 14.33
N ASP A 196 -2.29 -0.83 15.24
CA ASP A 196 -2.36 -0.16 16.54
C ASP A 196 -1.10 -0.40 17.39
N ARG A 197 -0.60 -1.65 17.43
CA ARG A 197 0.60 -2.02 18.20
C ARG A 197 1.87 -1.29 17.75
N LYS A 198 2.00 -1.00 16.46
CA LYS A 198 3.21 -0.42 15.86
C LYS A 198 3.13 1.10 15.68
N GLY A 199 1.97 1.72 15.92
CA GLY A 199 1.72 3.16 15.69
C GLY A 199 1.57 3.52 14.22
#